data_AF-A0A1D3K5V3-F1
#
_entry.id   AF-A0A1D3K5V3-F1
#
_cell.length_a   1.000
_cell.length_b   1.000
_cell.length_c   1.000
_cell.angle_alpha   90.00
_cell.angle_beta   90.00
_cell.angle_gamma   90.00
#
_symmetry.space_group_name_H-M   'P 1'
#
loop_
_entity.id
_entity.type
_entity.pdbx_description
1 polymer ?
#
loop_
_entity_poly.entity_id
_entity_poly.type
_entity_poly.pdbx_seq_one_letter_code
_entity_poly.pdbx_strand_id
1 'polypeptide(L)'
;MKRNDLRCIDLNLLVVFEALIQERNLTRAAEKLSLGQPAVSAALVRLRRLFNDPLFERIGRRMVPTSRALRAAQTLGPALDCVCTAITDTRV
;
A
#
# COMPACT_ATOMS: atom_id res chain seq x y z
N MET A 1 -13.79 10.20 -4.07
CA MET A 1 -14.04 9.70 -2.71
C MET A 1 -14.25 10.88 -1.78
N LYS A 2 -15.31 10.83 -0.97
CA LYS A 2 -15.53 11.71 0.18
C LYS A 2 -14.84 11.10 1.41
N ARG A 3 -14.57 11.92 2.44
CA ARG A 3 -13.90 11.46 3.67
C ARG A 3 -14.63 10.29 4.36
N ASN A 4 -15.96 10.24 4.26
CA ASN A 4 -16.76 9.17 4.85
C ASN A 4 -16.58 7.82 4.12
N ASP A 5 -16.20 7.83 2.83
CA ASP A 5 -15.97 6.62 2.04
C ASP A 5 -14.74 5.84 2.54
N LEU A 6 -13.84 6.50 3.29
CA LEU A 6 -12.68 5.85 3.91
C LEU A 6 -13.08 4.78 4.93
N ARG A 7 -14.28 4.86 5.52
CA ARG A 7 -14.77 3.84 6.47
C ARG A 7 -14.93 2.46 5.83
N CYS A 8 -15.12 2.42 4.51
CA CYS A 8 -15.28 1.18 3.76
C CYS A 8 -13.92 0.62 3.30
N ILE A 9 -12.82 1.31 3.58
CA ILE A 9 -11.48 0.93 3.16
C ILE A 9 -10.71 0.43 4.37
N ASP A 10 -10.15 -0.76 4.21
CA ASP A 10 -9.17 -1.31 5.12
C ASP A 10 -7.86 -0.51 4.99
N LEU A 11 -7.60 0.41 5.93
CA LEU A 11 -6.44 1.31 5.91
C LEU A 11 -5.11 0.55 5.96
N ASN A 12 -5.09 -0.67 6.48
CA ASN A 12 -3.90 -1.52 6.46
C ASN A 12 -3.46 -1.84 5.03
N LEU A 13 -4.38 -1.81 4.04
CA LEU A 13 -4.03 -1.97 2.63
C LEU A 13 -3.08 -0.87 2.16
N LEU A 14 -3.20 0.36 2.68
CA LEU A 14 -2.33 1.48 2.29
C LEU A 14 -0.89 1.29 2.79
N VAL A 15 -0.72 0.70 3.97
CA VAL A 15 0.59 0.33 4.52
C VAL A 15 1.21 -0.80 3.69
N VAL A 16 0.42 -1.81 3.34
CA VAL A 16 0.89 -2.89 2.44
C VAL A 16 1.29 -2.35 1.07
N PHE A 17 0.51 -1.41 0.53
CA PHE A 17 0.82 -0.76 -0.74
C PHE A 17 2.17 -0.05 -0.70
N GLU A 18 2.44 0.73 0.35
CA GLU A 18 3.71 1.44 0.52
C GLU A 18 4.90 0.45 0.60
N ALA A 19 4.77 -0.62 1.37
CA ALA A 19 5.80 -1.65 1.44
C ALA A 19 6.08 -2.30 0.07
N LEU A 20 5.04 -2.54 -0.74
CA LEU A 20 5.21 -3.09 -2.09
C LEU A 20 5.88 -2.11 -3.06
N ILE A 21 5.59 -0.81 -2.95
CA ILE A 21 6.26 0.23 -3.74
C ILE A 21 7.77 0.24 -3.44
N GLN A 22 8.15 0.11 -2.17
CA GLN A 22 9.53 0.15 -1.71
C GLN A 22 10.28 -1.14 -2.05
N GLU A 23 9.72 -2.30 -1.71
CA GLU A 23 10.44 -3.58 -1.84
C GLU A 23 10.38 -4.17 -3.24
N ARG A 24 9.33 -3.86 -4.02
CA ARG A 24 9.07 -4.45 -5.36
C ARG A 24 9.20 -5.98 -5.35
N ASN A 25 8.78 -6.60 -4.26
CA ASN A 25 8.86 -8.03 -4.03
C ASN A 25 7.86 -8.42 -2.91
N LEU A 26 6.99 -9.39 -3.19
CA LEU A 26 5.94 -9.82 -2.25
C LEU A 26 6.51 -10.42 -0.96
N THR A 27 7.55 -11.24 -1.07
CA THR A 27 8.18 -11.91 0.09
C THR A 27 8.87 -10.89 0.99
N ARG A 28 9.68 -10.00 0.41
CA ARG A 28 10.37 -8.96 1.19
C ARG A 28 9.39 -7.98 1.83
N ALA A 29 8.29 -7.63 1.15
CA ALA A 29 7.24 -6.80 1.74
C ALA A 29 6.54 -7.52 2.91
N ALA A 30 6.33 -8.83 2.81
CA ALA A 30 5.76 -9.63 3.89
C ALA A 30 6.71 -9.68 5.10
N GLU A 31 7.99 -9.93 4.88
CA GLU A 31 9.02 -9.90 5.93
C GLU A 31 9.08 -8.53 6.63
N LYS A 32 9.11 -7.44 5.86
CA LYS A 32 9.14 -6.07 6.38
C LYS A 32 7.94 -5.71 7.24
N LEU A 33 6.78 -6.26 6.91
CA LEU A 33 5.53 -6.02 7.66
C LEU A 33 5.29 -7.05 8.75
N SER A 34 6.21 -8.01 8.96
CA SER A 34 6.01 -9.16 9.86
C SER A 34 4.72 -9.93 9.55
N LEU A 35 4.40 -10.05 8.26
CA LEU A 35 3.24 -10.78 7.73
C LEU A 35 3.68 -12.02 6.95
N GLY A 36 2.74 -12.93 6.70
CA GLY A 36 2.94 -14.00 5.72
C GLY A 36 2.75 -13.49 4.29
N GLN A 37 3.53 -14.04 3.35
CA GLN A 37 3.37 -13.76 1.91
C GLN A 37 1.93 -14.00 1.38
N PRO A 38 1.15 -15.00 1.87
CA PRO A 38 -0.27 -15.13 1.51
C PRO A 38 -1.11 -13.92 1.89
N ALA A 39 -0.86 -13.29 3.05
CA ALA A 39 -1.59 -12.11 3.50
C ALA A 39 -1.30 -10.90 2.63
N VAL A 40 -0.03 -10.68 2.27
CA VAL A 40 0.38 -9.60 1.36
C VAL A 40 -0.18 -9.81 -0.05
N SER A 41 -0.19 -11.05 -0.54
CA SER A 41 -0.81 -11.37 -1.84
C SER A 41 -2.32 -11.08 -1.84
N ALA A 42 -3.04 -11.48 -0.80
CA ALA A 42 -4.46 -11.18 -0.65
C ALA A 42 -4.73 -9.67 -0.55
N ALA A 43 -3.89 -8.93 0.18
CA ALA A 43 -3.94 -7.48 0.25
C ALA A 43 -3.71 -6.83 -1.13
N LEU A 44 -2.74 -7.31 -1.91
CA LEU A 44 -2.52 -6.84 -3.28
C LEU A 44 -3.76 -7.05 -4.18
N VAL A 45 -4.46 -8.18 -4.06
CA VAL A 45 -5.72 -8.40 -4.79
C VAL A 45 -6.79 -7.36 -4.40
N ARG A 46 -6.92 -7.04 -3.12
CA ARG A 46 -7.88 -6.03 -2.63
C ARG A 46 -7.48 -4.63 -3.08
N LEU A 47 -6.18 -4.30 -3.04
CA LEU A 47 -5.63 -3.06 -3.58
C LEU A 47 -5.92 -2.90 -5.07
N ARG A 48 -5.74 -3.96 -5.88
CA ARG A 48 -6.05 -3.92 -7.31
C ARG A 48 -7.51 -3.53 -7.59
N ARG A 49 -8.43 -4.08 -6.80
CA ARG A 49 -9.86 -3.74 -6.88
C ARG A 49 -10.12 -2.30 -6.43
N LEU A 50 -9.51 -1.87 -5.33
CA LEU A 50 -9.66 -0.52 -4.78
C LEU A 50 -9.20 0.56 -5.76
N PHE A 51 -8.05 0.36 -6.39
CA PHE A 51 -7.47 1.32 -7.33
C PHE A 51 -8.00 1.16 -8.75
N ASN A 52 -8.72 0.07 -9.03
CA ASN A 52 -9.08 -0.38 -10.38
C ASN A 52 -7.85 -0.38 -11.32
N ASP A 53 -6.76 -0.99 -10.86
CA ASP A 53 -5.45 -1.00 -11.51
C ASP A 53 -4.67 -2.25 -11.10
N PRO A 54 -3.87 -2.88 -11.98
CA PRO A 54 -3.04 -4.02 -11.58
C PRO A 54 -1.95 -3.66 -10.56
N LEU A 55 -1.63 -2.37 -10.41
CA LEU A 55 -0.64 -1.72 -9.53
C LEU A 55 0.80 -2.14 -9.76
N PHE A 56 1.03 -3.43 -9.97
CA PHE A 56 2.31 -4.03 -10.23
C PHE A 56 2.16 -5.10 -11.30
N GLU A 57 3.01 -5.00 -12.31
CA GLU A 57 3.13 -5.94 -13.41
C GLU A 57 4.41 -6.75 -13.26
N ARG A 58 4.44 -7.91 -13.90
CA ARG A 58 5.61 -8.79 -13.90
C ARG A 58 6.35 -8.65 -15.23
N ILE A 59 7.50 -8.00 -15.20
CA ILE A 59 8.40 -7.88 -16.34
C ILE A 59 9.59 -8.80 -16.10
N GLY A 60 9.52 -9.99 -16.71
CA GLY A 60 10.46 -11.10 -16.45
C GLY A 60 10.43 -11.53 -14.98
N ARG A 61 11.54 -11.31 -14.27
CA ARG A 61 11.67 -11.62 -12.83
C ARG A 61 11.36 -10.43 -11.92
N ARG A 62 11.10 -9.25 -12.48
CA ARG A 62 10.90 -8.02 -11.70
C ARG A 62 9.40 -7.72 -11.55
N MET A 63 9.03 -7.28 -10.35
CA MET A 63 7.73 -6.66 -10.08
C MET A 63 7.90 -5.16 -10.31
N VAL A 64 7.17 -4.61 -11.28
CA VAL A 64 7.31 -3.23 -11.73
C VAL A 64 6.01 -2.50 -11.45
N PRO A 65 6.03 -1.38 -10.71
CA PRO A 65 4.82 -0.61 -10.44
C PRO A 65 4.29 0.04 -11.73
N THR A 66 2.97 0.14 -11.85
CA THR A 66 2.33 0.91 -12.92
C THR A 66 2.52 2.41 -12.71
N SER A 67 2.30 3.20 -13.77
CA SER A 67 2.27 4.65 -13.67
C SER A 67 1.23 5.15 -12.67
N ARG A 68 0.11 4.42 -12.49
CA ARG A 68 -0.92 4.76 -11.51
C ARG A 68 -0.47 4.47 -10.08
N ALA A 69 0.20 3.34 -9.84
CA ALA A 69 0.79 3.04 -8.54
C ALA A 69 1.86 4.08 -8.15
N LEU A 70 2.73 4.46 -9.08
CA LEU A 70 3.75 5.49 -8.82
C LEU A 70 3.14 6.85 -8.46
N ARG A 71 2.11 7.30 -9.19
CA ARG A 71 1.39 8.54 -8.85
C ARG A 71 0.69 8.45 -7.49
N ALA A 72 0.06 7.32 -7.18
CA ALA A 72 -0.57 7.12 -5.89
C ALA A 72 0.44 7.20 -4.75
N ALA A 73 1.62 6.59 -4.91
CA ALA A 73 2.70 6.63 -3.92
C ALA A 73 3.17 8.06 -3.60
N GLN A 74 3.25 8.94 -4.60
CA GLN A 74 3.63 10.35 -4.41
C GLN A 74 2.67 11.09 -3.46
N THR A 75 1.39 10.72 -3.46
CA THR A 75 0.38 11.33 -2.59
C THR A 75 0.17 10.59 -1.28
N LEU A 76 0.30 9.26 -1.28
CA LEU A 76 -0.01 8.43 -0.12
C LEU A 76 1.09 8.45 0.94
N GLY A 77 2.36 8.46 0.56
CA GLY A 77 3.48 8.53 1.51
C GLY A 77 3.35 9.73 2.46
N PRO A 78 3.29 10.96 1.94
CA PRO A 78 3.10 12.15 2.78
C PRO A 78 1.81 12.12 3.62
N ALA A 79 0.73 11.53 3.10
CA ALA A 79 -0.52 11.42 3.84
C ALA A 79 -0.42 10.45 5.03
N LEU A 80 0.28 9.31 4.86
CA LEU A 80 0.55 8.36 5.93
C LEU A 80 1.49 8.97 6.97
N ASP A 81 2.49 9.74 6.54
CA ASP A 81 3.36 10.51 7.45
C ASP A 81 2.54 11.48 8.31
N CYS A 82 1.65 12.26 7.69
CA CYS A 82 0.76 13.17 8.43
C CYS A 82 -0.11 12.44 9.46
N VAL A 83 -0.66 11.26 9.13
CA VAL A 83 -1.44 10.44 10.07
C VAL A 83 -0.56 9.96 11.22
N CYS A 84 0.66 9.50 10.94
CA CYS A 84 1.62 9.06 11.94
C CYS A 84 1.99 10.20 12.90
N THR A 85 2.31 11.39 12.37
CA THR A 85 2.59 12.59 13.15
C THR A 85 1.40 12.96 14.03
N ALA A 86 0.19 13.01 13.47
CA ALA A 86 -1.00 13.38 14.24
C ALA A 86 -1.27 12.43 15.42
N ILE A 87 -1.12 11.11 15.21
CA ILE A 87 -1.32 10.12 16.28
C ILE A 87 -0.21 10.22 17.34
N THR A 88 1.02 10.47 16.93
CA THR A 88 2.17 10.56 17.85
C THR A 88 2.10 11.82 18.70
N ASP A 89 1.72 12.95 18.10
CA ASP A 89 1.60 14.25 18.77
C ASP A 89 0.42 14.28 19.76
N THR A 90 -0.63 13.50 19.50
CA THR A 90 -1.80 13.40 20.40
C THR A 90 -1.55 12.51 21.63
N ARG A 91 -0.41 11.80 21.71
CA ARG A 91 -0.09 10.88 22.82
C ARG A 91 0.57 11.55 24.04
N VAL A 92 0.43 12.88 24.18
CA VAL A 92 0.88 13.64 25.37
C VAL A 92 -0.13 13.54 26.50
#